data_AF-A0A924WVM4-F1
#
_entry.id   AF-A0A924WVM4-F1
#
_cell.length_a   1.000
_cell.length_b   1.000
_cell.length_c   1.000
_cell.angle_alpha   90.00
_cell.angle_beta   90.00
_cell.angle_gamma   90.00
#
_symmetry.space_group_name_H-M   'P 1'
#
loop_
_entity.id
_entity.type
_entity.pdbx_description
1 polymer ?
#
loop_
_entity_poly.entity_id
_entity_poly.type
_entity_poly.pdbx_seq_one_letter_code
_entity_poly.pdbx_strand_id
1 'polypeptide(L)'
;MTIVCLYCNKPQEVSRRAVQLTCKHCYKSLKVEDILIKQYEARRSIETCGMVVVEKRGHVVADRILCGGLIVRGKVKGAVTSRGSVLVGPEADLIGDVTAPALAVGAGAVLNGNYQIVPTQPE
;
A
#
# COMPACT_ATOMS: atom_id res chain seq x y z
N MET A 1 14.79 -11.62 5.42
CA MET A 1 14.39 -10.25 5.05
C MET A 1 13.62 -9.71 6.22
N THR A 2 13.80 -8.44 6.57
CA THR A 2 13.05 -7.83 7.68
C THR A 2 11.82 -7.15 7.11
N ILE A 3 10.65 -7.48 7.63
CA ILE A 3 9.40 -6.83 7.26
C ILE A 3 8.72 -6.28 8.50
N VAL A 4 8.11 -5.11 8.39
CA VAL A 4 7.38 -4.48 9.49
C VAL A 4 5.93 -4.94 9.45
N CYS A 5 5.40 -5.37 10.58
CA CYS A 5 3.99 -5.75 10.68
C CYS A 5 3.10 -4.52 10.51
N LEU A 6 2.10 -4.61 9.62
CA LEU A 6 1.19 -3.50 9.34
C LEU A 6 0.34 -3.09 10.56
N TYR A 7 0.10 -4.02 11.49
CA TYR A 7 -0.78 -3.80 12.66
C TYR A 7 -0.02 -3.36 13.91
N CYS A 8 1.09 -4.02 14.25
CA CYS A 8 1.82 -3.77 15.50
C CYS A 8 3.11 -2.96 15.32
N ASN A 9 3.48 -2.58 14.08
CA ASN A 9 4.68 -1.82 13.75
C ASN A 9 6.02 -2.43 14.18
N LYS A 10 6.01 -3.68 14.67
CA LYS A 10 7.26 -4.34 15.06
C LYS A 10 7.90 -5.01 13.84
N PRO A 11 9.22 -4.83 13.63
CA PRO A 11 9.97 -5.53 12.61
C PRO A 11 10.09 -7.02 12.96
N GLN A 12 10.02 -7.88 11.96
CA GLN A 12 10.25 -9.31 12.12
C GLN A 12 11.04 -9.87 10.94
N GLU A 13 11.90 -10.84 11.23
CA GLU A 13 12.60 -11.58 10.19
C GLU A 13 11.71 -12.64 9.57
N VAL A 14 11.66 -12.59 8.25
CA VAL A 14 10.84 -13.47 7.42
C VAL A 14 11.70 -14.10 6.32
N SER A 15 11.31 -15.33 5.96
CA SER A 15 11.89 -16.04 4.83
C SER A 15 11.63 -15.27 3.54
N ARG A 16 12.62 -15.20 2.64
CA ARG A 16 12.49 -14.51 1.35
C ARG A 16 11.41 -15.11 0.43
N ARG A 17 10.95 -16.34 0.72
CA ARG A 17 9.90 -17.06 0.00
C ARG A 17 8.55 -17.03 0.72
N ALA A 18 8.40 -16.27 1.80
CA ALA A 18 7.15 -16.21 2.54
C ALA A 18 6.10 -15.44 1.72
N VAL A 19 5.02 -16.13 1.34
CA VAL A 19 3.86 -15.52 0.66
C VAL A 19 2.89 -14.94 1.69
N GLN A 20 2.70 -15.67 2.79
CA GLN A 20 1.88 -15.29 3.91
C GLN A 20 2.60 -15.72 5.20
N LEU A 21 2.46 -14.93 6.25
CA LEU A 21 3.03 -15.25 7.55
C LEU A 21 2.19 -14.68 8.68
N THR A 22 2.27 -15.32 9.82
CA THR A 22 1.64 -14.83 11.05
C THR A 22 2.66 -14.00 11.81
N CYS A 23 2.30 -12.77 12.16
CA CYS A 23 3.19 -11.92 12.96
C CYS A 23 3.45 -12.56 14.33
N LYS A 24 4.72 -12.68 14.72
CA LYS A 24 5.12 -13.23 16.03
C LYS A 24 4.74 -12.34 17.23
N HIS A 25 4.26 -11.11 16.98
CA HIS A 25 3.96 -10.14 18.04
C HIS A 25 2.48 -9.88 18.24
N CYS A 26 1.68 -9.87 17.17
CA CYS A 26 0.24 -9.63 17.26
C CYS A 26 -0.60 -10.81 16.74
N TYR A 27 0.04 -11.92 16.34
CA TYR A 27 -0.60 -13.15 15.85
C TYR A 27 -1.58 -12.96 14.68
N LYS A 28 -1.50 -11.82 13.98
CA LYS A 28 -2.30 -11.54 12.79
C LYS A 28 -1.61 -12.09 11.55
N SER A 29 -2.42 -12.61 10.62
CA SER A 29 -2.00 -13.03 9.29
C SER A 29 -1.64 -11.82 8.44
N LEU A 30 -0.44 -11.83 7.89
CA LEU A 30 0.10 -10.82 7.00
C LEU A 30 0.40 -11.46 5.65
N LYS A 31 -0.07 -10.84 4.57
CA LYS A 31 0.38 -11.18 3.22
C LYS A 31 1.68 -10.44 2.95
N VAL A 32 2.64 -11.10 2.32
CA VAL A 32 3.94 -10.51 1.97
C VAL A 32 4.14 -10.45 0.46
N GLU A 33 3.26 -11.10 -0.29
CA GLU A 33 3.24 -11.02 -1.74
C GLU A 33 2.94 -9.60 -2.27
N ASP A 34 3.56 -9.29 -3.40
CA ASP A 34 3.25 -8.10 -4.16
C ASP A 34 1.93 -8.31 -4.92
N ILE A 35 1.08 -7.29 -4.92
CA ILE A 35 -0.23 -7.35 -5.59
C ILE A 35 -0.17 -6.51 -6.85
N LEU A 36 -0.37 -7.15 -8.00
CA LEU A 36 -0.42 -6.52 -9.31
C LEU A 36 -1.86 -6.42 -9.79
N ILE A 37 -2.40 -5.21 -9.81
CA ILE A 37 -3.78 -4.94 -10.25
C ILE A 37 -3.74 -4.42 -11.69
N LYS A 38 -4.18 -5.28 -12.61
CA LYS A 38 -4.21 -4.99 -14.06
C LYS A 38 -5.58 -4.54 -14.57
N GLN A 39 -6.63 -4.80 -13.80
CA GLN A 39 -8.02 -4.59 -14.19
C GLN A 39 -8.82 -3.97 -13.04
N TYR A 40 -10.13 -3.87 -13.20
CA TYR A 40 -11.02 -3.46 -12.13
C TYR A 40 -11.02 -4.50 -11.00
N GLU A 41 -10.69 -4.06 -9.79
CA GLU A 41 -10.80 -4.85 -8.56
C GLU A 41 -11.50 -4.03 -7.48
N ALA A 42 -12.59 -4.58 -6.95
CA ALA A 42 -13.30 -4.03 -5.81
C ALA A 42 -13.19 -4.99 -4.63
N ARG A 43 -12.60 -4.53 -3.52
CA ARG A 43 -12.44 -5.32 -2.29
C ARG A 43 -12.67 -4.42 -1.09
N ARG A 44 -13.27 -4.93 -0.02
CA ARG A 44 -13.43 -4.14 1.23
C ARG A 44 -12.09 -3.69 1.80
N SER A 45 -11.17 -4.62 1.99
CA SER A 45 -9.83 -4.33 2.49
C SER A 45 -8.76 -5.06 1.67
N ILE A 46 -7.66 -4.36 1.42
CA ILE A 46 -6.45 -4.90 0.80
C ILE A 46 -5.33 -4.70 1.80
N GLU A 47 -4.77 -5.79 2.32
CA GLU A 47 -3.73 -5.75 3.34
C GLU A 47 -2.55 -6.61 2.88
N THR A 48 -1.43 -5.96 2.56
CA THR A 48 -0.18 -6.63 2.18
C THR A 48 1.03 -5.87 2.71
N CYS A 49 2.04 -6.58 3.18
CA CYS A 49 3.33 -6.00 3.52
C CYS A 49 4.21 -5.81 2.27
N GLY A 50 3.82 -6.39 1.14
CA GLY A 50 4.49 -6.22 -0.14
C GLY A 50 4.13 -4.89 -0.82
N MET A 51 4.52 -4.80 -2.07
CA MET A 51 4.24 -3.69 -2.96
C MET A 51 2.91 -3.90 -3.69
N VAL A 52 2.06 -2.88 -3.71
CA VAL A 52 0.84 -2.86 -4.51
C VAL A 52 1.11 -2.04 -5.76
N VAL A 53 0.98 -2.65 -6.94
CA VAL A 53 1.20 -2.01 -8.23
C VAL A 53 -0.12 -1.98 -9.00
N VAL A 54 -0.64 -0.78 -9.22
CA VAL A 54 -1.83 -0.53 -10.02
C VAL A 54 -1.37 -0.05 -11.38
N GLU A 55 -1.61 -0.86 -12.40
CA GLU A 55 -1.28 -0.53 -13.79
C GLU A 55 -2.23 0.53 -14.37
N LYS A 56 -1.92 1.09 -15.54
CA LYS A 56 -2.72 2.16 -16.18
C LYS A 56 -4.20 1.81 -16.37
N ARG A 57 -4.50 0.53 -16.66
CA ARG A 57 -5.88 0.01 -16.80
C ARG A 57 -6.46 -0.51 -15.47
N GLY A 58 -5.68 -0.49 -14.40
CA GLY A 58 -6.09 -0.89 -13.07
C GLY A 58 -7.05 0.13 -12.47
N HIS A 59 -8.15 -0.37 -11.91
CA HIS A 59 -9.09 0.44 -11.16
C HIS A 59 -9.40 -0.24 -9.83
N VAL A 60 -8.88 0.34 -8.75
CA VAL A 60 -9.05 -0.21 -7.40
C VAL A 60 -10.14 0.57 -6.69
N VAL A 61 -11.11 -0.16 -6.14
CA VAL A 61 -12.08 0.40 -5.19
C VAL A 61 -11.99 -0.38 -3.91
N ALA A 62 -11.53 0.26 -2.85
CA ALA A 62 -11.48 -0.36 -1.53
C ALA A 62 -11.76 0.65 -0.43
N ASP A 63 -12.37 0.21 0.66
CA ASP A 63 -12.53 1.05 1.84
C ASP A 63 -11.17 1.29 2.51
N ARG A 64 -10.33 0.26 2.57
CA ARG A 64 -9.03 0.32 3.26
C ARG A 64 -7.93 -0.44 2.54
N ILE A 65 -6.83 0.24 2.23
CA ILE A 65 -5.64 -0.32 1.59
C ILE A 65 -4.45 -0.14 2.52
N LEU A 66 -3.95 -1.23 3.08
CA LEU A 66 -2.78 -1.28 3.95
C LEU A 66 -1.64 -1.94 3.19
N CYS A 67 -0.61 -1.18 2.84
CA CYS A 67 0.48 -1.67 1.98
C CYS A 67 1.87 -1.35 2.53
N GLY A 68 2.87 -2.16 2.18
CA GLY A 68 4.29 -1.84 2.44
C GLY A 68 4.83 -0.79 1.49
N GLY A 69 4.35 -0.77 0.25
CA GLY A 69 4.63 0.26 -0.75
C GLY A 69 3.52 0.30 -1.79
N LEU A 70 3.36 1.44 -2.46
CA LEU A 70 2.30 1.63 -3.45
C LEU A 70 2.85 2.28 -4.71
N ILE A 71 2.53 1.72 -5.86
CA ILE A 71 2.77 2.31 -7.17
C ILE A 71 1.41 2.43 -7.88
N VAL A 72 0.97 3.64 -8.16
CA VAL A 72 -0.31 3.91 -8.81
C VAL A 72 -0.07 4.50 -10.19
N ARG A 73 -0.45 3.78 -11.25
CA ARG A 73 -0.45 4.29 -12.64
C ARG A 73 -1.87 4.42 -13.22
N GLY A 74 -2.86 3.81 -12.58
CA GLY A 74 -4.26 3.85 -12.97
C GLY A 74 -5.10 4.63 -11.97
N LYS A 75 -6.26 4.08 -11.62
CA LYS A 75 -7.24 4.74 -10.74
C LYS A 75 -7.37 4.01 -9.42
N VAL A 76 -7.33 4.74 -8.31
CA VAL A 76 -7.50 4.20 -6.96
C VAL A 76 -8.51 5.05 -6.21
N LYS A 77 -9.53 4.39 -5.67
CA LYS A 77 -10.53 4.99 -4.80
C LYS A 77 -10.51 4.27 -3.46
N GLY A 78 -10.23 5.01 -2.39
CA GLY A 78 -10.17 4.43 -1.04
C GLY A 78 -9.19 5.09 -0.11
N ALA A 79 -9.26 4.72 1.17
CA ALA A 79 -8.27 5.12 2.15
C ALA A 79 -7.01 4.23 2.03
N VAL A 80 -5.87 4.83 1.72
CA VAL A 80 -4.58 4.16 1.57
C VAL A 80 -3.64 4.51 2.71
N THR A 81 -3.20 3.51 3.45
CA THR A 81 -2.12 3.63 4.42
C THR A 81 -0.93 2.83 3.93
N SER A 82 0.09 3.53 3.46
CA SER A 82 1.37 2.92 3.08
C SER A 82 2.38 3.07 4.21
N ARG A 83 3.11 2.00 4.51
CA ARG A 83 4.25 2.03 5.42
C ARG A 83 5.56 2.41 4.73
N GLY A 84 5.54 2.54 3.41
CA GLY A 84 6.71 2.89 2.62
C GLY A 84 6.40 4.01 1.63
N SER A 85 7.24 4.13 0.62
CA SER A 85 7.07 5.14 -0.41
C SER A 85 5.84 4.86 -1.28
N VAL A 86 5.05 5.90 -1.51
CA VAL A 86 3.97 5.91 -2.50
C VAL A 86 4.44 6.64 -3.76
N LEU A 87 4.36 5.97 -4.89
CA LEU A 87 4.70 6.49 -6.22
C LEU A 87 3.44 6.60 -7.05
N VAL A 88 3.10 7.81 -7.46
CA VAL A 88 1.98 8.11 -8.32
C VAL A 88 2.52 8.44 -9.71
N GLY A 89 2.13 7.68 -10.71
CA GLY A 89 2.57 7.82 -12.09
C GLY A 89 1.87 8.97 -12.81
N PRO A 90 2.39 9.38 -13.98
CA PRO A 90 1.73 10.35 -14.84
C PRO A 90 0.37 9.77 -15.29
N GLU A 91 -0.69 10.57 -15.20
CA GLU A 91 -2.10 10.20 -15.50
C GLU A 91 -2.80 9.31 -14.45
N ALA A 92 -2.23 9.11 -13.27
CA ALA A 92 -2.91 8.38 -12.20
C ALA A 92 -3.98 9.23 -11.51
N ASP A 93 -5.13 8.61 -11.18
CA ASP A 93 -6.20 9.22 -10.39
C ASP A 93 -6.22 8.56 -9.00
N LEU A 94 -6.01 9.36 -7.96
CA LEU A 94 -6.04 8.91 -6.57
C LEU A 94 -7.10 9.70 -5.81
N ILE A 95 -8.15 9.02 -5.38
CA ILE A 95 -9.31 9.63 -4.73
C ILE A 95 -9.52 8.97 -3.36
N GLY A 96 -9.31 9.73 -2.29
CA GLY A 96 -9.45 9.27 -0.91
C GLY A 96 -8.29 9.72 -0.03
N ASP A 97 -8.28 9.22 1.20
CA ASP A 97 -7.29 9.58 2.20
C ASP A 97 -6.02 8.75 2.03
N VAL A 98 -4.86 9.40 1.93
CA VAL A 98 -3.57 8.72 1.81
C VAL A 98 -2.65 9.11 2.95
N THR A 99 -2.16 8.11 3.66
CA THR A 99 -1.16 8.27 4.71
C THR A 99 0.09 7.48 4.32
N ALA A 100 1.24 8.15 4.23
CA ALA A 100 2.50 7.51 3.90
C ALA A 100 3.71 8.26 4.48
N PRO A 101 4.86 7.62 4.68
CA PRO A 101 6.09 8.31 5.06
C PRO A 101 6.72 9.13 3.93
N ALA A 102 6.49 8.73 2.67
CA ALA A 102 6.99 9.44 1.50
C ALA A 102 6.00 9.31 0.35
N LEU A 103 5.83 10.39 -0.40
CA LEU A 103 4.97 10.46 -1.57
C LEU A 103 5.73 11.11 -2.73
N ALA A 104 5.75 10.44 -3.88
CA ALA A 104 6.30 10.91 -5.13
C ALA A 104 5.20 10.97 -6.18
N VAL A 105 5.03 12.13 -6.82
CA VAL A 105 3.91 12.38 -7.74
C VAL A 105 4.45 12.75 -9.11
N GLY A 106 4.07 11.97 -10.11
CA GLY A 106 4.39 12.22 -11.51
C GLY A 106 3.54 13.36 -12.08
N ALA A 107 4.07 14.06 -13.09
CA ALA A 107 3.37 15.14 -13.76
C ALA A 107 2.05 14.66 -14.37
N GLY A 108 0.96 15.39 -14.13
CA GLY A 108 -0.37 15.08 -14.64
C GLY A 108 -1.18 14.08 -13.79
N ALA A 109 -0.70 13.71 -12.60
CA ALA A 109 -1.50 12.94 -11.66
C ALA A 109 -2.58 13.81 -11.00
N VAL A 110 -3.74 13.22 -10.74
CA VAL A 110 -4.87 13.85 -10.05
C VAL A 110 -4.98 13.24 -8.66
N LEU A 111 -4.88 14.09 -7.65
CA LEU A 111 -4.94 13.71 -6.24
C LEU A 111 -6.12 14.43 -5.60
N ASN A 112 -7.13 13.71 -5.12
CA ASN A 112 -8.29 14.29 -4.47
C ASN A 112 -8.60 13.59 -3.15
N GLY A 113 -8.43 14.29 -2.03
CA GLY A 113 -8.65 13.74 -0.68
C GLY A 113 -7.64 14.30 0.33
N ASN A 114 -7.55 13.66 1.49
CA ASN A 114 -6.62 14.05 2.54
C ASN A 114 -5.28 13.32 2.39
N TYR A 115 -4.17 14.05 2.27
CA TYR A 115 -2.83 13.46 2.13
C TYR A 115 -1.98 13.81 3.35
N GLN A 116 -1.62 12.81 4.14
CA GLN A 116 -0.78 12.96 5.32
C GLN A 116 0.57 12.27 5.09
N ILE A 117 1.61 13.07 4.88
CA ILE A 117 2.98 12.58 4.76
C ILE A 117 3.62 12.66 6.14
N VAL A 118 3.55 11.56 6.89
CA VAL A 118 4.05 11.49 8.27
C VAL A 118 5.18 10.48 8.35
N PRO A 119 6.34 10.85 8.92
CA PRO A 119 7.42 9.89 9.11
C PRO A 119 6.89 8.74 9.96
N THR A 120 6.97 7.52 9.44
CA THR A 120 6.77 6.31 10.24
C THR A 120 7.95 6.23 11.20
N GLN A 121 7.85 6.90 12.36
CA GLN A 121 8.87 6.87 13.39
C GLN A 121 9.09 5.40 13.80
N PRO A 122 10.31 4.86 13.63
CA PRO A 122 10.76 3.75 14.44
C PRO A 122 11.24 4.36 15.77
N GLU A 123 10.42 4.28 16.81
CA GLU A 123 10.93 4.37 18.19
C GLU A 123 11.66 3.08 18.56
#